data_AF-A0AAN6LV13-F1
#
_entry.id   AF-A0AAN6LV13-F1
#
_cell.length_a   1.000
_cell.length_b   1.000
_cell.length_c   1.000
_cell.angle_alpha   90.00
_cell.angle_beta   90.00
_cell.angle_gamma   90.00
#
_symmetry.space_group_name_H-M   'P 1'
#
loop_
_entity.id
_entity.type
_entity.pdbx_description
1 polymer ?
#
loop_
_entity_poly.entity_id
_entity_poly.type
_entity_poly.pdbx_seq_one_letter_code
_entity_poly.pdbx_strand_id
1 'polypeptide(L)'
;MAAAVALEVFGLFLGGALSLIDILLPPPEIPTSPLQQGHSLLRFGIGLNSTASTSLGGIIPSVKVWNEEGVFIGAAIGSSVSDIQPGTFKTVEVRHNDSYLFQQPTYVEVSGGSDAVCVAYMAQTWADGTQLGWLGDMGRYCGKEWYYSSLFVSTKNGTYK
;
A
#
# COMPACT_ATOMS: atom_id res chain seq x y z
N MET A 1 -16.80 30.41 -14.39
CA MET A 1 -15.51 29.97 -14.95
C MET A 1 -15.76 28.66 -15.67
N ALA A 2 -15.60 28.69 -16.99
CA ALA A 2 -15.79 27.54 -17.86
C ALA A 2 -14.51 26.68 -17.88
N ALA A 3 -14.67 25.37 -17.88
CA ALA A 3 -13.67 24.44 -18.40
C ALA A 3 -14.41 23.41 -19.24
N ALA A 4 -14.11 23.43 -20.54
CA ALA A 4 -14.71 22.57 -21.55
C ALA A 4 -14.22 21.12 -21.37
N VAL A 5 -15.15 20.17 -21.41
CA VAL A 5 -14.81 18.76 -21.63
C VAL A 5 -14.99 18.51 -23.13
N ALA A 6 -13.87 18.45 -23.85
CA ALA A 6 -13.84 18.00 -25.23
C ALA A 6 -14.14 16.50 -25.24
N LEU A 7 -15.36 16.14 -25.64
CA LEU A 7 -15.74 14.76 -25.90
C LEU A 7 -15.38 14.46 -27.36
N GLU A 8 -14.27 13.75 -27.59
CA GLU A 8 -13.97 13.25 -28.93
C GLU A 8 -14.93 12.11 -29.27
N VAL A 9 -15.96 12.44 -30.04
CA VAL A 9 -16.94 11.49 -30.59
C VAL A 9 -16.38 10.95 -31.91
N PHE A 10 -15.46 9.98 -31.84
CA PHE A 10 -15.11 9.15 -33.00
C PHE A 10 -15.78 7.78 -32.86
N GLY A 11 -16.89 7.59 -33.56
CA GLY A 11 -17.54 6.28 -33.65
C GLY A 11 -19.01 6.25 -34.09
N LEU A 12 -19.63 7.39 -34.39
CA LEU A 12 -21.08 7.46 -34.60
C LEU A 12 -21.55 7.29 -36.05
N PHE A 13 -20.86 6.58 -36.95
CA PHE A 13 -21.38 6.42 -38.31
C PHE A 13 -21.00 5.11 -39.01
N LEU A 14 -21.34 3.93 -38.48
CA LEU A 14 -21.52 2.73 -39.30
C LEU A 14 -22.55 1.77 -38.70
N GLY A 15 -23.82 1.89 -39.11
CA GLY A 15 -24.69 0.73 -39.42
C GLY A 15 -25.46 0.03 -38.29
N GLY A 16 -26.76 0.33 -38.21
CA GLY A 16 -27.82 -0.68 -38.01
C GLY A 16 -28.32 -0.92 -36.57
N ALA A 17 -29.55 -0.46 -36.28
CA ALA A 17 -30.59 -0.97 -35.36
C ALA A 17 -30.27 -1.67 -34.00
N LEU A 18 -29.04 -1.73 -33.52
CA LEU A 18 -28.64 -2.38 -32.25
C LEU A 18 -28.20 -1.37 -31.17
N SER A 19 -28.15 -0.08 -31.50
CA SER A 19 -27.60 0.99 -30.63
C SER A 19 -28.40 1.29 -29.35
N LEU A 20 -29.60 0.74 -29.17
CA LEU A 20 -30.42 1.02 -27.98
C LEU A 20 -30.21 -0.01 -26.85
N ILE A 21 -29.68 -1.21 -27.15
CA ILE A 21 -29.49 -2.26 -26.14
C ILE A 21 -28.32 -1.88 -25.21
N ASP A 22 -27.29 -1.23 -25.74
CA ASP A 22 -26.13 -0.76 -24.95
C ASP A 22 -26.47 0.36 -23.95
N ILE A 23 -27.62 1.02 -24.07
CA ILE A 23 -28.10 2.04 -23.11
C ILE A 23 -28.88 1.39 -21.94
N LEU A 24 -29.43 0.19 -22.14
CA LEU A 24 -30.23 -0.54 -21.15
C LEU A 24 -29.39 -1.50 -20.28
N LEU A 25 -28.17 -1.82 -20.72
CA LEU A 25 -27.24 -2.64 -19.95
C LEU A 25 -26.42 -1.73 -19.03
N PRO A 26 -26.34 -2.02 -17.71
CA PRO A 26 -25.41 -1.30 -16.85
C PRO A 26 -23.99 -1.50 -17.37
N PRO A 27 -23.14 -0.46 -17.38
CA PRO A 27 -21.77 -0.60 -17.83
C PRO A 27 -21.08 -1.68 -17.00
N PRO A 28 -20.18 -2.48 -17.60
CA PRO A 28 -19.40 -3.45 -16.84
C PRO A 28 -18.67 -2.73 -15.71
N GLU A 29 -18.76 -3.26 -14.48
CA GLU A 29 -18.00 -2.75 -13.35
C GLU A 29 -16.50 -2.86 -13.69
N ILE A 30 -15.87 -1.73 -13.98
CA ILE A 30 -14.42 -1.66 -14.22
C ILE A 30 -13.75 -1.89 -12.86
N PRO A 31 -12.90 -2.94 -12.68
CA PRO A 31 -12.23 -3.17 -11.42
C PRO A 31 -11.33 -1.96 -11.10
N THR A 32 -11.70 -1.19 -10.08
CA THR A 32 -10.90 -0.06 -9.60
C THR A 32 -9.82 -0.58 -8.65
N SER A 33 -8.59 -0.11 -8.80
CA SER A 33 -7.51 -0.43 -7.85
C SER A 33 -7.84 0.11 -6.45
N PRO A 34 -7.27 -0.45 -5.37
CA PRO A 34 -7.52 0.06 -4.02
C PRO A 34 -7.22 1.56 -3.88
N LEU A 35 -6.19 2.06 -4.57
CA LEU A 35 -5.86 3.50 -4.58
C LEU A 35 -6.99 4.34 -5.21
N GLN A 36 -7.59 3.85 -6.31
CA GLN A 36 -8.74 4.52 -6.96
C GLN A 36 -10.00 4.46 -6.11
N GLN A 37 -10.10 3.51 -5.18
CA GLN A 37 -11.18 3.44 -4.18
C GLN A 37 -10.91 4.34 -2.97
N GLY A 38 -9.76 5.04 -2.91
CA GLY A 38 -9.40 5.92 -1.81
C GLY A 38 -8.70 5.21 -0.65
N HIS A 39 -8.20 3.98 -0.85
CA HIS A 39 -7.39 3.26 0.13
C HIS A 39 -5.89 3.50 -0.10
N SER A 40 -5.06 2.94 0.77
CA SER A 40 -3.60 2.99 0.65
C SER A 40 -2.98 1.60 0.57
N LEU A 41 -1.77 1.52 0.04
CA LEU A 41 -0.99 0.28 -0.02
C LEU A 41 0.24 0.41 0.85
N LEU A 42 0.51 -0.57 1.71
CA LEU A 42 1.72 -0.63 2.52
C LEU A 42 2.53 -1.87 2.13
N ARG A 43 3.82 -1.69 1.86
CA ARG A 43 4.76 -2.76 1.54
C ARG A 43 5.74 -2.94 2.68
N PHE A 44 5.98 -4.20 3.04
CA PHE A 44 7.03 -4.63 3.95
C PHE A 44 8.08 -5.40 3.16
N GLY A 45 9.35 -5.03 3.30
CA GLY A 45 10.48 -5.83 2.86
C GLY A 45 11.18 -6.49 4.03
N ILE A 46 11.38 -7.81 3.96
CA ILE A 46 11.95 -8.59 5.05
C ILE A 46 13.42 -8.88 4.79
N GLY A 47 14.23 -8.86 5.86
CA GLY A 47 15.64 -9.19 5.77
C GLY A 47 15.92 -10.57 5.17
N LEU A 48 17.10 -10.69 4.57
CA LEU A 48 17.63 -11.98 4.13
C LEU A 48 18.05 -12.80 5.34
N ASN A 49 17.74 -14.09 5.34
CA ASN A 49 18.27 -15.00 6.36
C ASN A 49 19.80 -14.86 6.43
N SER A 50 20.30 -14.64 7.64
CA SER A 50 21.73 -14.81 7.90
C SER A 50 22.04 -16.29 8.11
N THR A 51 23.30 -16.66 8.25
CA THR A 51 23.71 -18.01 8.65
C THR A 51 23.25 -18.39 10.07
N ALA A 52 22.58 -17.48 10.79
CA ALA A 52 21.92 -17.79 12.06
C ALA A 52 20.70 -18.72 11.85
N SER A 53 20.47 -19.61 12.80
CA SER A 53 19.39 -20.62 12.78
C SER A 53 17.97 -20.05 12.95
N THR A 54 17.79 -18.73 12.89
CA THR A 54 16.53 -18.05 13.19
C THR A 54 15.99 -17.39 11.92
N SER A 55 14.77 -17.74 11.53
CA SER A 55 14.06 -17.11 10.40
C SER A 55 13.87 -15.62 10.67
N LEU A 56 14.11 -14.78 9.66
CA LEU A 56 13.81 -13.34 9.71
C LEU A 56 12.37 -13.01 9.25
N GLY A 57 11.66 -13.99 8.70
CA GLY A 57 10.26 -13.92 8.32
C GLY A 57 9.33 -14.26 9.47
N GLY A 58 8.04 -14.05 9.26
CA GLY A 58 7.02 -14.24 10.29
C GLY A 58 5.71 -13.52 9.97
N ILE A 59 4.99 -13.12 11.02
CA ILE A 59 3.62 -12.61 10.98
C ILE A 59 3.56 -11.14 11.40
N ILE A 60 2.92 -10.32 10.56
CA ILE A 60 2.44 -8.99 10.93
C ILE A 60 0.93 -9.11 11.21
N PRO A 61 0.47 -9.11 12.47
CA PRO A 61 -0.94 -9.28 12.81
C PRO A 61 -1.82 -8.08 12.42
N SER A 62 -1.29 -6.87 12.49
CA SER A 62 -2.06 -5.68 12.12
C SER A 62 -1.20 -4.49 11.72
N VAL A 63 -1.79 -3.69 10.83
CA VAL A 63 -1.36 -2.37 10.41
C VAL A 63 -2.52 -1.42 10.64
N LYS A 64 -2.27 -0.28 11.24
CA LYS A 64 -3.25 0.79 11.40
C LYS A 64 -2.67 2.09 10.90
N VAL A 65 -3.54 2.99 10.44
CA VAL A 65 -3.15 4.29 9.92
C VAL A 65 -3.99 5.42 10.48
N TRP A 66 -3.36 6.57 10.65
CA TRP A 66 -3.99 7.81 11.13
C TRP A 66 -3.60 9.00 10.26
N ASN A 67 -4.41 10.04 10.29
CA ASN A 67 -4.11 11.33 9.66
C ASN A 67 -3.36 12.27 10.62
N GLU A 68 -3.04 13.49 10.16
CA GLU A 68 -2.33 14.52 10.96
C GLU A 68 -3.06 14.98 12.22
N GLU A 69 -4.37 14.80 12.28
CA GLU A 69 -5.18 15.13 13.46
C GLU A 69 -5.17 13.99 14.51
N GLY A 70 -4.46 12.89 14.25
CA GLY A 70 -4.45 11.70 15.09
C GLY A 70 -5.74 10.89 14.99
N VAL A 71 -6.55 11.09 13.94
CA VAL A 71 -7.78 10.32 13.72
C VAL A 71 -7.44 9.00 13.05
N PHE A 72 -7.97 7.90 13.58
CA PHE A 72 -7.84 6.58 12.97
C PHE A 72 -8.64 6.53 11.66
N ILE A 73 -7.97 6.29 10.54
CA ILE A 73 -8.61 6.30 9.22
C ILE A 73 -8.71 4.92 8.59
N GLY A 74 -7.93 3.92 9.03
CA GLY A 74 -7.98 2.60 8.41
C GLY A 74 -7.04 1.57 9.00
N ALA A 75 -7.20 0.31 8.56
CA ALA A 75 -6.38 -0.80 9.00
C ALA A 75 -6.27 -1.93 7.97
N ALA A 76 -5.24 -2.76 8.14
CA ALA A 76 -5.14 -4.10 7.58
C ALA A 76 -4.92 -5.08 8.75
N ILE A 77 -5.72 -6.15 8.82
CA ILE A 77 -5.75 -7.06 9.98
C ILE A 77 -5.76 -8.53 9.55
N GLY A 78 -5.20 -9.39 10.41
CA GLY A 78 -5.29 -10.84 10.29
C GLY A 78 -4.55 -11.38 9.07
N SER A 79 -5.21 -12.29 8.33
CA SER A 79 -4.59 -13.02 7.21
C SER A 79 -4.16 -12.13 6.03
N SER A 80 -4.76 -10.94 5.93
CA SER A 80 -4.40 -9.95 4.88
C SER A 80 -2.94 -9.49 4.97
N VAL A 81 -2.32 -9.59 6.16
CA VAL A 81 -0.96 -9.11 6.44
C VAL A 81 -0.04 -10.24 6.94
N SER A 82 -0.56 -11.46 7.13
CA SER A 82 0.19 -12.57 7.76
C SER A 82 1.18 -13.26 6.83
N ASP A 83 2.22 -13.86 7.43
CA ASP A 83 3.26 -14.69 6.83
C ASP A 83 4.01 -14.02 5.67
N ILE A 84 5.22 -13.56 5.98
CA ILE A 84 6.16 -12.99 5.03
C ILE A 84 7.49 -13.70 5.20
N GLN A 85 7.95 -14.33 4.12
CA GLN A 85 9.17 -15.10 4.11
C GLN A 85 10.41 -14.20 4.12
N PRO A 86 11.54 -14.67 4.67
CA PRO A 86 12.81 -13.95 4.61
C PRO A 86 13.18 -13.57 3.16
N GLY A 87 13.73 -12.37 2.97
CA GLY A 87 14.19 -11.89 1.66
C GLY A 87 13.07 -11.54 0.67
N THR A 88 11.81 -11.64 1.07
CA THR A 88 10.66 -11.30 0.23
C THR A 88 10.05 -9.98 0.64
N PHE A 89 9.06 -9.52 -0.14
CA PHE A 89 8.21 -8.41 0.24
C PHE A 89 6.74 -8.79 0.13
N LYS A 90 5.91 -8.18 0.97
CA LYS A 90 4.45 -8.26 0.89
C LYS A 90 3.87 -6.87 0.80
N THR A 91 2.95 -6.67 -0.14
CA THR A 91 2.15 -5.44 -0.24
C THR A 91 0.76 -5.75 0.28
N VAL A 92 0.26 -4.92 1.18
CA VAL A 92 -1.05 -5.06 1.79
C VAL A 92 -1.90 -3.84 1.50
N GLU A 93 -3.18 -4.08 1.24
CA GLU A 93 -4.18 -3.02 1.20
C GLU A 93 -4.52 -2.62 2.62
N VAL A 94 -4.37 -1.33 2.92
CA VAL A 94 -4.86 -0.73 4.15
C VAL A 94 -6.19 -0.09 3.83
N ARG A 95 -7.28 -0.73 4.26
CA ARG A 95 -8.64 -0.29 4.01
C ARG A 95 -8.95 0.89 4.90
N HIS A 96 -9.27 2.01 4.26
CA HIS A 96 -9.73 3.21 4.95
C HIS A 96 -11.24 3.08 5.21
N ASN A 97 -11.70 3.60 6.35
CA ASN A 97 -13.12 3.66 6.66
C ASN A 97 -13.81 4.59 5.64
N ASP A 98 -15.08 4.33 5.34
CA ASP A 98 -15.82 5.04 4.29
C ASP A 98 -15.80 6.58 4.44
N SER A 99 -15.79 7.09 5.67
CA SER A 99 -15.72 8.53 5.96
C SER A 99 -14.34 9.17 5.70
N TYR A 100 -13.31 8.35 5.48
CA TYR A 100 -11.91 8.78 5.36
C TYR A 100 -11.23 8.29 4.09
N LEU A 101 -12.00 7.83 3.09
CA LEU A 101 -11.45 7.53 1.76
C LEU A 101 -10.68 8.74 1.22
N PHE A 102 -9.56 8.47 0.54
CA PHE A 102 -8.64 9.47 -0.03
C PHE A 102 -7.91 10.35 1.00
N GLN A 103 -8.09 10.14 2.31
CA GLN A 103 -7.26 10.84 3.29
C GLN A 103 -5.84 10.32 3.31
N GLN A 104 -4.90 11.20 3.65
CA GLN A 104 -3.49 10.87 3.76
C GLN A 104 -3.20 10.14 5.10
N PRO A 105 -2.73 8.89 5.06
CA PRO A 105 -2.30 8.16 6.26
C PRO A 105 -0.88 8.60 6.65
N THR A 106 -0.78 9.69 7.39
CA THR A 106 0.53 10.27 7.74
C THR A 106 1.21 9.56 8.91
N TYR A 107 0.48 8.78 9.70
CA TYR A 107 1.02 7.88 10.72
C TYR A 107 0.66 6.43 10.42
N VAL A 108 1.62 5.53 10.67
CA VAL A 108 1.47 4.08 10.53
C VAL A 108 1.90 3.40 11.82
N GLU A 109 1.08 2.49 12.33
CA GLU A 109 1.41 1.58 13.43
C GLU A 109 1.45 0.17 12.85
N VAL A 110 2.53 -0.53 13.17
CA VAL A 110 2.72 -1.93 12.78
C VAL A 110 2.87 -2.73 14.05
N SER A 111 1.97 -3.67 14.27
CA SER A 111 2.04 -4.57 15.43
C SER A 111 2.86 -5.81 15.09
N GLY A 112 3.71 -6.25 16.03
CA GLY A 112 4.39 -7.56 15.96
C GLY A 112 3.53 -8.67 16.56
N GLY A 113 3.59 -9.87 15.96
CA GLY A 113 2.96 -11.08 16.50
C GLY A 113 3.89 -11.92 17.37
N SER A 114 3.46 -13.14 17.71
CA SER A 114 4.30 -14.14 18.41
C SER A 114 5.46 -14.66 17.57
N ASP A 115 5.34 -14.57 16.25
CA ASP A 115 6.37 -14.88 15.26
C ASP A 115 6.68 -13.58 14.51
N ALA A 116 7.51 -12.72 15.10
CA ALA A 116 7.72 -11.36 14.60
C ALA A 116 8.65 -11.35 13.37
N VAL A 117 8.40 -10.41 12.46
CA VAL A 117 9.24 -10.18 11.28
C VAL A 117 10.40 -9.24 11.56
N CYS A 118 11.50 -9.43 10.83
CA CYS A 118 12.63 -8.52 10.79
C CYS A 118 12.53 -7.58 9.57
N VAL A 119 11.78 -6.50 9.71
CA VAL A 119 11.52 -5.50 8.66
C VAL A 119 12.82 -4.76 8.29
N ALA A 120 13.21 -4.86 7.03
CA ALA A 120 14.34 -4.11 6.45
C ALA A 120 13.90 -2.74 5.92
N TYR A 121 12.70 -2.66 5.33
CA TYR A 121 12.07 -1.40 4.93
C TYR A 121 10.55 -1.53 4.92
N MET A 122 9.88 -0.38 5.00
CA MET A 122 8.47 -0.20 4.69
C MET A 122 8.31 0.86 3.62
N ALA A 123 7.31 0.73 2.76
CA ALA A 123 6.96 1.75 1.79
C ALA A 123 5.44 1.86 1.65
N GLN A 124 4.91 3.07 1.67
CA GLN A 124 3.48 3.31 1.56
C GLN A 124 3.17 4.12 0.30
N THR A 125 2.12 3.69 -0.42
CA THR A 125 1.52 4.46 -1.51
C THR A 125 0.15 4.94 -1.07
N TRP A 126 -0.06 6.25 -1.10
CA TRP A 126 -1.34 6.90 -0.79
C TRP A 126 -2.28 6.87 -1.99
N ALA A 127 -3.57 7.18 -1.77
CA ALA A 127 -4.58 7.19 -2.82
C ALA A 127 -4.28 8.19 -3.94
N ASP A 128 -3.58 9.29 -3.63
CA ASP A 128 -3.12 10.31 -4.59
C ASP A 128 -1.85 9.89 -5.38
N GLY A 129 -1.30 8.70 -5.09
CA GLY A 129 -0.09 8.17 -5.71
C GLY A 129 1.22 8.58 -5.04
N THR A 130 1.17 9.38 -3.97
CA THR A 130 2.36 9.74 -3.17
C THR A 130 3.00 8.48 -2.59
N GLN A 131 4.33 8.39 -2.68
CA GLN A 131 5.11 7.26 -2.19
C GLN A 131 6.07 7.71 -1.09
N LEU A 132 5.97 7.07 0.07
CA LEU A 132 6.83 7.30 1.23
C LEU A 132 7.53 6.00 1.63
N GLY A 133 8.68 6.10 2.30
CA GLY A 133 9.44 4.95 2.73
C GLY A 133 10.16 5.16 4.05
N TRP A 134 10.27 4.09 4.82
CA TRP A 134 10.99 4.01 6.08
C TRP A 134 11.97 2.85 6.01
N LEU A 135 13.19 3.08 6.48
CA LEU A 135 14.19 2.03 6.61
C LEU A 135 14.15 1.45 8.03
N GLY A 136 14.52 0.17 8.17
CA GLY A 136 14.47 -0.54 9.45
C GLY A 136 15.47 -0.01 10.48
N ASP A 137 16.47 0.78 10.06
CA ASP A 137 17.45 1.42 10.94
C ASP A 137 16.83 2.51 11.84
N MET A 138 15.60 2.95 11.57
CA MET A 138 14.84 3.83 12.47
C MET A 138 14.72 3.27 13.89
N GLY A 139 14.66 1.93 14.05
CA GLY A 139 14.67 1.28 15.36
C GLY A 139 15.92 1.62 16.17
N ARG A 140 17.10 1.70 15.52
CA ARG A 140 18.37 2.09 16.15
C ARG A 140 18.30 3.50 16.70
N TYR A 141 17.82 4.46 15.91
CA TYR A 141 17.71 5.86 16.32
C TYR A 141 16.74 6.04 17.49
N CYS A 142 15.70 5.20 17.56
CA CYS A 142 14.73 5.17 18.66
C CYS A 142 15.16 4.33 19.88
N GLY A 143 16.39 3.81 19.92
CA GLY A 143 16.90 2.99 21.02
C GLY A 143 16.19 1.63 21.17
N LYS A 144 15.61 1.11 20.09
CA LYS A 144 14.96 -0.22 20.04
C LYS A 144 15.94 -1.28 19.53
N GLU A 145 15.57 -2.54 19.69
CA GLU A 145 16.31 -3.67 19.10
C GLU A 145 16.31 -3.56 17.57
N TRP A 146 17.47 -3.83 16.97
CA TRP A 146 17.67 -3.73 15.53
C TRP A 146 18.83 -4.63 15.09
N TYR A 147 18.92 -4.93 13.80
CA TYR A 147 19.99 -5.73 13.20
C TYR A 147 20.42 -5.13 11.85
N TYR A 148 21.64 -5.43 11.40
CA TYR A 148 22.05 -5.06 10.04
C TYR A 148 21.44 -6.02 9.02
N SER A 149 20.57 -5.49 8.17
CA SER A 149 20.04 -6.25 7.04
C SER A 149 21.04 -6.25 5.87
N SER A 150 21.26 -7.42 5.28
CA SER A 150 21.97 -7.57 4.01
C SER A 150 21.05 -7.39 2.79
N LEU A 151 19.77 -7.06 3.02
CA LEU A 151 18.83 -6.77 1.94
C LEU A 151 19.23 -5.48 1.24
N PHE A 152 19.49 -5.55 -0.07
CA PHE A 152 19.73 -4.37 -0.87
C PHE A 152 18.41 -3.63 -1.16
N VAL A 153 18.24 -2.45 -0.57
CA VAL A 153 17.10 -1.58 -0.84
C VAL A 153 17.47 -0.62 -1.97
N SER A 154 16.96 -0.88 -3.17
CA SER A 154 17.20 -0.02 -4.32
C SER A 154 16.51 1.33 -4.13
N THR A 155 17.29 2.40 -4.14
CA THR A 155 16.79 3.77 -4.14
C THR A 155 16.84 4.32 -5.57
N LYS A 156 15.72 4.85 -6.07
CA LYS A 156 15.80 5.75 -7.24
C LYS A 156 16.43 7.05 -6.73
N ASN A 157 17.56 7.46 -7.32
CA ASN A 157 18.39 8.62 -6.93
C ASN A 157 19.28 8.49 -5.68
N GLY A 158 19.57 7.29 -5.16
CA GLY A 158 20.88 6.94 -4.58
C GLY A 158 21.53 7.78 -3.46
N THR A 159 20.86 8.78 -2.88
CA THR A 159 21.52 9.72 -1.97
C THR A 159 21.08 9.44 -0.54
N TYR A 160 21.97 8.81 0.22
CA TYR A 160 21.94 8.85 1.68
C TYR A 160 22.41 10.25 2.09
N LYS A 161 21.58 11.01 2.81
CA LYS A 161 22.07 12.12 3.62
C LYS A 161 21.98 11.72 5.07
#